data_AF-A0AAN7QRH1-F1
#
_entry.id   AF-A0AAN7QRH1-F1
#
_cell.length_a   1.000
_cell.length_b   1.000
_cell.length_c   1.000
_cell.angle_alpha   90.00
_cell.angle_beta   90.00
_cell.angle_gamma   90.00
#
_symmetry.space_group_name_H-M   'P 1'
#
loop_
_entity.id
_entity.type
_entity.pdbx_description
1 polymer ?
#
loop_
_entity_poly.entity_id
_entity_poly.type
_entity_poly.pdbx_seq_one_letter_code
_entity_poly.pdbx_strand_id
1 'polypeptide(L)'
;MGAADGILGIRGDLHGRVGSAMDGRRGTEKKLLKRREAWLVVLGVVLHAVYMLSIFDIYFKTPIVHGMDPVVPRFPAPAKRLVLLVADGLRADKFFEPDLEGNFRAPFLRSIIKGQGRWGVSHARPPTESRPGHVSIIAGFYEDPSAVTKGWKANPVEFDSVFNRSRHTFAFGSPDIVPIFCRALNHSTWNSYPHEYEDFATDASFLDEWSFDQFQSLMNMSSSDDNLRELLQKDNLVIFLHLLGCDSNGHAHRPFSSIYLNNVKVVDRIARHVYDLVEGFFKDNRTAYIFTADHGMSDKGSHGDGHPTNTDTPLVAWGAGVKHPKPIISSDHLDHGLRFIDEHSHDMPTPPEWGLSTIERVDVNQADIAALMSTLLGLPCPMNSVGNLPLGYVNLDKAEEVEAVLANAKQILSQFLRKSYVKQSNSLLFRPFKPLAYHTSILEQIEEQIHVKDYEAALRLSERLRSLALEGLHYFQTYDWLMLMTVITLGYVGWMVYIILHVLQSYTSLPGAIFIKEQAVHLGSSTGKVMPMQAPLFFTIGIGGKVNVNLFRPVSLSC
;
A
#
# COMPACT_ATOMS: atom_id res chain seq x y z
N MET A 1 48.73 98.78 53.45
CA MET A 1 49.72 98.15 52.56
C MET A 1 49.41 96.66 52.56
N GLY A 2 48.55 96.21 51.66
CA GLY A 2 47.92 94.89 51.78
C GLY A 2 46.89 94.61 50.68
N ALA A 3 46.15 93.51 50.89
CA ALA A 3 45.08 92.93 50.06
C ALA A 3 45.59 91.99 48.94
N ALA A 4 44.93 90.88 48.57
CA ALA A 4 43.74 90.14 49.04
C ALA A 4 43.61 88.89 48.12
N ASP A 5 43.28 87.71 48.66
CA ASP A 5 41.99 86.99 48.59
C ASP A 5 41.64 86.18 47.32
N GLY A 6 41.17 84.95 47.57
CA GLY A 6 40.07 84.28 46.86
C GLY A 6 40.45 83.23 45.80
N ILE A 7 39.72 82.12 45.57
CA ILE A 7 38.51 81.52 46.12
C ILE A 7 38.36 80.12 45.47
N LEU A 8 37.86 79.16 46.26
CA LEU A 8 37.20 77.86 45.99
C LEU A 8 37.09 77.28 44.55
N GLY A 9 37.21 75.95 44.47
CA GLY A 9 36.62 75.19 43.37
C GLY A 9 36.89 73.69 43.34
N ILE A 10 36.32 72.93 44.28
CA ILE A 10 36.18 71.46 44.17
C ILE A 10 35.42 71.12 42.89
N ARG A 11 36.02 70.35 41.98
CA ARG A 11 35.29 69.64 40.92
C ARG A 11 35.62 68.15 41.03
N GLY A 12 34.88 67.50 41.92
CA GLY A 12 34.88 66.05 42.07
C GLY A 12 34.28 65.37 40.85
N ASP A 13 34.91 64.26 40.48
CA ASP A 13 34.46 63.27 39.51
C ASP A 13 33.00 62.85 39.73
N LEU A 14 32.11 63.27 38.84
CA LEU A 14 30.72 62.79 38.79
C LEU A 14 30.24 62.45 37.37
N HIS A 15 31.16 62.28 36.42
CA HIS A 15 30.83 61.85 35.05
C HIS A 15 31.21 60.41 34.68
N GLY A 16 31.88 59.67 35.57
CA GLY A 16 32.26 58.26 35.29
C GLY A 16 31.20 57.20 35.60
N ARG A 17 30.17 57.49 36.41
CA ARG A 17 29.28 56.44 36.98
C ARG A 17 27.93 56.25 36.29
N VAL A 18 27.45 57.20 35.49
CA VAL A 18 26.14 57.09 34.80
C VAL A 18 26.26 56.38 33.44
N GLY A 19 27.37 56.58 32.72
CA GLY A 19 27.64 55.88 31.45
C GLY A 19 27.84 54.36 31.61
N SER A 20 28.52 53.93 32.67
CA SER A 20 28.79 52.52 32.96
C SER A 20 27.52 51.73 33.33
N ALA A 21 26.58 52.34 34.06
CA ALA A 21 25.32 51.70 34.44
C ALA A 21 24.32 51.57 33.26
N MET A 22 24.29 52.57 32.36
CA MET A 22 23.49 52.50 31.14
C MET A 22 24.06 51.51 30.12
N ASP A 23 25.39 51.44 29.97
CA ASP A 23 26.05 50.50 29.05
C ASP A 23 25.93 49.04 29.54
N GLY A 24 26.01 48.82 30.86
CA GLY A 24 25.73 47.53 31.48
C GLY A 24 24.28 47.05 31.30
N ARG A 25 23.29 47.96 31.39
CA ARG A 25 21.87 47.65 31.12
C ARG A 25 21.64 47.28 29.65
N ARG A 26 22.23 48.05 28.73
CA ARG A 26 22.14 47.84 27.27
C ARG A 26 22.82 46.54 26.83
N GLY A 27 23.93 46.17 27.45
CA GLY A 27 24.61 44.88 27.24
C GLY A 27 23.83 43.68 27.78
N THR A 28 23.11 43.87 28.90
CA THR A 28 22.27 42.83 29.51
C THR A 28 21.00 42.59 28.69
N GLU A 29 20.35 43.65 28.21
CA GLU A 29 19.19 43.57 27.29
C GLU A 29 19.55 42.88 25.98
N LYS A 30 20.68 43.24 25.35
CA LYS A 30 21.18 42.57 24.14
C LYS A 30 21.48 41.08 24.36
N LYS A 31 22.03 40.70 25.52
CA LYS A 31 22.25 39.28 25.86
C LYS A 31 20.93 38.53 26.08
N LEU A 32 19.92 39.18 26.67
CA LEU A 32 18.61 38.60 26.90
C LEU A 32 17.84 38.40 25.58
N LEU A 33 17.89 39.38 24.67
CA LEU A 33 17.36 39.31 23.32
C LEU A 33 18.00 38.16 22.52
N LYS A 34 19.33 38.08 22.48
CA LYS A 34 20.04 36.95 21.83
C LYS A 34 19.65 35.58 22.38
N ARG A 35 19.43 35.47 23.71
CA ARG A 35 18.95 34.22 24.32
C ARG A 35 17.52 33.89 23.88
N ARG A 36 16.62 34.89 23.82
CA ARG A 36 15.24 34.72 23.34
C ARG A 36 15.19 34.34 21.87
N GLU A 37 16.01 34.98 21.03
CA GLU A 37 16.19 34.66 19.61
C GLU A 37 16.67 33.21 19.44
N ALA A 38 17.70 32.79 20.19
CA ALA A 38 18.19 31.42 20.15
C ALA A 38 17.12 30.39 20.56
N TRP A 39 16.35 30.68 21.62
CA TRP A 39 15.22 29.84 22.02
C TRP A 39 14.11 29.78 20.96
N LEU A 40 13.83 30.90 20.29
CA LEU A 40 12.85 30.97 19.22
C LEU A 40 13.30 30.15 17.99
N VAL A 41 14.58 30.18 17.65
CA VAL A 41 15.15 29.32 16.60
C VAL A 41 15.03 27.85 16.98
N VAL A 42 15.43 27.46 18.21
CA VAL A 42 15.31 26.07 18.68
C VAL A 42 13.86 25.60 18.65
N LEU A 43 12.94 26.41 19.18
CA LEU A 43 11.51 26.10 19.16
C LEU A 43 10.98 25.99 17.72
N GLY A 44 11.42 26.87 16.84
CA GLY A 44 11.09 26.82 15.41
C GLY A 44 11.55 25.51 14.78
N VAL A 45 12.81 25.11 14.98
CA VAL A 45 13.35 23.84 14.46
C VAL A 45 12.55 22.65 14.97
N VAL A 46 12.25 22.60 16.29
CA VAL A 46 11.45 21.52 16.88
C VAL A 46 10.04 21.48 16.29
N LEU A 47 9.37 22.63 16.17
CA LEU A 47 8.02 22.73 15.61
C LEU A 47 7.98 22.25 14.15
N HIS A 48 8.95 22.65 13.33
CA HIS A 48 9.04 22.20 11.93
C HIS A 48 9.36 20.71 11.84
N ALA A 49 10.22 20.17 12.71
CA ALA A 49 10.48 18.74 12.77
C ALA A 49 9.22 17.95 13.13
N VAL A 50 8.45 18.38 14.13
CA VAL A 50 7.18 17.74 14.51
C VAL A 50 6.18 17.79 13.35
N TYR A 51 6.00 18.92 12.69
CA TYR A 51 5.08 19.03 11.56
C TYR A 51 5.54 18.24 10.34
N MET A 52 6.84 18.17 10.07
CA MET A 52 7.38 17.31 9.03
C MET A 52 7.07 15.83 9.30
N LEU A 53 7.23 15.37 10.56
CA LEU A 53 6.87 14.01 10.94
C LEU A 53 5.36 13.74 10.85
N SER A 54 4.53 14.75 11.13
CA SER A 54 3.06 14.59 11.08
C SER A 54 2.51 14.28 9.69
N ILE A 55 3.25 14.60 8.61
CA ILE A 55 2.87 14.24 7.23
C ILE A 55 2.68 12.72 7.10
N PHE A 56 3.50 11.92 7.79
CA PHE A 56 3.36 10.47 7.78
C PHE A 56 2.06 10.01 8.45
N ASP A 57 1.70 10.55 9.62
CA ASP A 57 0.45 10.19 10.29
C ASP A 57 -0.82 10.65 9.52
N ILE A 58 -0.69 11.72 8.72
CA ILE A 58 -1.78 12.23 7.88
C ILE A 58 -2.01 11.32 6.67
N TYR A 59 -0.95 11.07 5.90
CA TYR A 59 -1.07 10.54 4.54
C TYR A 59 -0.71 9.07 4.45
N PHE A 60 0.13 8.57 5.36
CA PHE A 60 0.73 7.25 5.29
C PHE A 60 0.27 6.39 6.46
N LYS A 61 -0.92 5.80 6.32
CA LYS A 61 -1.50 4.88 7.31
C LYS A 61 -1.44 3.46 6.79
N THR A 62 -0.97 2.55 7.65
CA THR A 62 -0.91 1.13 7.29
C THR A 62 -2.31 0.61 6.94
N PRO A 63 -2.46 -0.11 5.82
CA PRO A 63 -3.71 -0.77 5.45
C PRO A 63 -3.94 -2.05 6.28
N ILE A 64 -2.91 -2.56 6.95
CA ILE A 64 -2.94 -3.85 7.63
C ILE A 64 -3.69 -3.74 8.95
N VAL A 65 -4.71 -4.59 9.08
CA VAL A 65 -5.51 -4.78 10.27
C VAL A 65 -5.27 -6.21 10.79
N HIS A 66 -5.10 -6.34 12.10
CA HIS A 66 -4.86 -7.63 12.77
C HIS A 66 -6.03 -8.03 13.69
N GLY A 67 -6.14 -9.33 13.96
CA GLY A 67 -7.12 -9.90 14.90
C GLY A 67 -8.51 -10.09 14.29
N MET A 68 -8.56 -10.43 13.00
CA MET A 68 -9.76 -10.91 12.32
C MET A 68 -9.61 -12.41 12.08
N ASP A 69 -10.72 -13.11 11.85
CA ASP A 69 -10.74 -14.53 11.49
C ASP A 69 -11.04 -14.73 9.99
N PRO A 70 -10.40 -15.72 9.32
CA PRO A 70 -10.62 -15.97 7.91
C PRO A 70 -12.03 -16.49 7.64
N VAL A 71 -12.66 -15.96 6.58
CA VAL A 71 -13.98 -16.41 6.14
C VAL A 71 -13.84 -17.59 5.19
N VAL A 72 -14.26 -18.78 5.63
CA VAL A 72 -14.23 -19.99 4.80
C VAL A 72 -15.37 -19.96 3.77
N PRO A 73 -15.08 -20.08 2.47
CA PRO A 73 -16.11 -20.17 1.45
C PRO A 73 -16.95 -21.45 1.56
N ARG A 74 -18.25 -21.37 1.22
CA ARG A 74 -19.19 -22.51 1.26
C ARG A 74 -19.44 -23.12 -0.13
N PHE A 75 -18.36 -23.41 -0.86
CA PHE A 75 -18.44 -24.06 -2.18
C PHE A 75 -17.22 -24.98 -2.39
N PRO A 76 -17.31 -26.01 -3.25
CA PRO A 76 -16.18 -26.89 -3.52
C PRO A 76 -15.07 -26.16 -4.32
N ALA A 77 -13.81 -26.41 -3.96
CA ALA A 77 -12.67 -25.82 -4.67
C ALA A 77 -12.66 -26.24 -6.17
N PRO A 78 -12.69 -25.28 -7.11
CA PRO A 78 -12.62 -25.60 -8.55
C PRO A 78 -11.32 -26.31 -8.95
N ALA A 79 -10.18 -25.83 -8.43
CA ALA A 79 -8.86 -26.37 -8.67
C ALA A 79 -8.27 -26.98 -7.39
N LYS A 80 -7.42 -28.00 -7.57
CA LYS A 80 -6.56 -28.52 -6.49
C LYS A 80 -5.26 -27.74 -6.39
N ARG A 81 -4.86 -27.10 -7.50
CA ARG A 81 -3.56 -26.46 -7.65
C ARG A 81 -3.70 -25.15 -8.41
N LEU A 82 -2.87 -24.18 -8.06
CA LEU A 82 -2.76 -22.93 -8.81
C LEU A 82 -1.30 -22.68 -9.18
N VAL A 83 -1.05 -22.40 -10.46
CA VAL A 83 0.23 -21.94 -10.97
C VAL A 83 0.13 -20.44 -11.23
N LEU A 84 0.92 -19.66 -10.50
CA LEU A 84 1.08 -18.22 -10.67
C LEU A 84 2.43 -17.94 -11.34
N LEU A 85 2.38 -17.34 -12.52
CA LEU A 85 3.53 -16.87 -13.27
C LEU A 85 3.48 -15.34 -13.31
N VAL A 86 4.49 -14.67 -12.73
CA VAL A 86 4.58 -13.20 -12.75
C VAL A 86 5.85 -12.81 -13.51
N ALA A 87 5.67 -12.15 -14.65
CA ALA A 87 6.74 -11.59 -15.46
C ALA A 87 6.98 -10.14 -15.04
N ASP A 88 7.93 -9.94 -14.13
CA ASP A 88 8.23 -8.64 -13.51
C ASP A 88 8.55 -7.60 -14.59
N GLY A 89 7.97 -6.40 -14.48
CA GLY A 89 8.18 -5.30 -15.42
C GLY A 89 7.61 -5.48 -16.84
N LEU A 90 6.76 -6.50 -17.08
CA LEU A 90 6.17 -6.73 -18.40
C LEU A 90 5.00 -5.77 -18.70
N ARG A 91 5.17 -4.92 -19.70
CA ARG A 91 4.12 -4.01 -20.20
C ARG A 91 3.03 -4.76 -20.98
N ALA A 92 1.77 -4.40 -20.76
CA ALA A 92 0.64 -4.96 -21.51
C ALA A 92 0.75 -4.71 -23.03
N ASP A 93 1.13 -3.52 -23.46
CA ASP A 93 1.26 -3.19 -24.88
C ASP A 93 2.28 -4.09 -25.59
N LYS A 94 3.47 -4.28 -25.01
CA LYS A 94 4.52 -5.14 -25.58
C LYS A 94 4.18 -6.62 -25.58
N PHE A 95 3.34 -7.05 -24.66
CA PHE A 95 2.81 -8.41 -24.62
C PHE A 95 1.79 -8.68 -25.73
N PHE A 96 0.85 -7.75 -25.95
CA PHE A 96 -0.27 -7.96 -26.88
C PHE A 96 0.00 -7.50 -28.32
N GLU A 97 0.86 -6.49 -28.54
CA GLU A 97 1.16 -5.96 -29.87
C GLU A 97 1.97 -6.97 -30.71
N PRO A 98 1.77 -7.01 -32.04
CA PRO A 98 2.64 -7.75 -32.93
C PRO A 98 4.00 -7.06 -33.12
N ASP A 99 4.97 -7.76 -33.69
CA ASP A 99 6.17 -7.17 -34.27
C ASP A 99 5.88 -6.56 -35.65
N LEU A 100 6.92 -5.99 -36.28
CA LEU A 100 6.81 -5.31 -37.58
C LEU A 100 6.40 -6.28 -38.70
N GLU A 101 6.70 -7.56 -38.54
CA GLU A 101 6.37 -8.65 -39.44
C GLU A 101 4.97 -9.23 -39.18
N GLY A 102 4.24 -8.74 -38.16
CA GLY A 102 2.91 -9.18 -37.80
C GLY A 102 2.87 -10.42 -36.89
N ASN A 103 4.03 -10.88 -36.39
CA ASN A 103 4.10 -12.01 -35.46
C ASN A 103 3.90 -11.55 -34.01
N PHE A 104 3.25 -12.38 -33.20
CA PHE A 104 3.05 -12.09 -31.78
C PHE A 104 4.16 -12.72 -30.94
N ARG A 105 4.67 -11.98 -29.94
CA ARG A 105 5.80 -12.39 -29.09
C ARG A 105 5.43 -13.51 -28.11
N ALA A 106 4.17 -13.59 -27.70
CA ALA A 106 3.66 -14.61 -26.80
C ALA A 106 2.65 -15.55 -27.48
N PRO A 107 3.07 -16.40 -28.44
CA PRO A 107 2.16 -17.23 -29.22
C PRO A 107 1.43 -18.31 -28.39
N PHE A 108 2.04 -18.88 -27.34
CA PHE A 108 1.33 -19.85 -26.48
C PHE A 108 0.25 -19.15 -25.66
N LEU A 109 0.59 -18.10 -24.93
CA LEU A 109 -0.40 -17.37 -24.13
C LEU A 109 -1.50 -16.77 -25.03
N ARG A 110 -1.16 -16.32 -26.24
CA ARG A 110 -2.17 -15.91 -27.22
C ARG A 110 -3.08 -17.06 -27.66
N SER A 111 -2.56 -18.28 -27.80
CA SER A 111 -3.39 -19.46 -28.07
C SER A 111 -4.31 -19.80 -26.89
N ILE A 112 -3.84 -19.61 -25.65
CA ILE A 112 -4.66 -19.72 -24.44
C ILE A 112 -5.83 -18.74 -24.50
N ILE A 113 -5.55 -17.45 -24.75
CA ILE A 113 -6.56 -16.39 -24.85
C ILE A 113 -7.63 -16.73 -25.89
N LYS A 114 -7.23 -17.29 -27.04
CA LYS A 114 -8.14 -17.60 -28.14
C LYS A 114 -8.92 -18.91 -27.95
N GLY A 115 -8.38 -19.85 -27.19
CA GLY A 115 -8.89 -21.23 -27.12
C GLY A 115 -9.54 -21.61 -25.80
N GLN A 116 -8.94 -21.26 -24.67
CA GLN A 116 -9.31 -21.85 -23.37
C GLN A 116 -9.32 -20.91 -22.17
N GLY A 117 -8.75 -19.72 -22.27
CA GLY A 117 -8.60 -18.80 -21.14
C GLY A 117 -9.47 -17.55 -21.19
N ARG A 118 -9.45 -16.80 -20.08
CA ARG A 118 -9.91 -15.42 -19.96
C ARG A 118 -8.72 -14.49 -19.89
N TRP A 119 -8.93 -13.26 -20.33
CA TRP A 119 -7.84 -12.31 -20.52
C TRP A 119 -8.30 -10.87 -20.31
N GLY A 120 -7.33 -10.01 -20.01
CA GLY A 120 -7.54 -8.60 -19.79
C GLY A 120 -6.27 -7.87 -19.40
N VAL A 121 -6.45 -6.65 -18.93
CA VAL A 121 -5.42 -5.83 -18.29
C VAL A 121 -5.61 -5.87 -16.78
N SER A 122 -4.53 -6.16 -16.06
CA SER A 122 -4.45 -5.96 -14.62
C SER A 122 -3.87 -4.57 -14.35
N HIS A 123 -4.59 -3.77 -13.57
CA HIS A 123 -4.23 -2.38 -13.27
C HIS A 123 -3.49 -2.29 -11.93
N ALA A 124 -2.17 -2.15 -12.00
CA ALA A 124 -1.30 -1.88 -10.86
C ALA A 124 -1.49 -0.43 -10.38
N ARG A 125 -1.12 -0.15 -9.13
CA ARG A 125 -1.21 1.19 -8.55
C ARG A 125 0.15 1.72 -8.13
N PRO A 126 0.36 3.05 -8.17
CA PRO A 126 1.57 3.65 -7.61
C PRO A 126 1.73 3.35 -6.11
N PRO A 127 2.97 3.16 -5.63
CA PRO A 127 4.20 3.09 -6.43
C PRO A 127 4.29 1.78 -7.22
N THR A 128 4.50 1.88 -8.54
CA THR A 128 4.69 0.74 -9.44
C THR A 128 6.11 0.21 -9.26
N GLU A 129 6.29 -0.53 -8.18
CA GLU A 129 7.54 -1.16 -7.73
C GLU A 129 7.27 -2.64 -7.46
N SER A 130 8.28 -3.49 -7.56
CA SER A 130 8.05 -4.93 -7.60
C SER A 130 7.38 -5.47 -6.32
N ARG A 131 7.83 -5.03 -5.14
CA ARG A 131 7.23 -5.46 -3.86
C ARG A 131 5.75 -5.06 -3.74
N PRO A 132 5.35 -3.77 -3.84
CA PRO A 132 3.95 -3.38 -3.79
C PRO A 132 3.06 -4.08 -4.83
N GLY A 133 3.57 -4.32 -6.04
CA GLY A 133 2.85 -5.04 -7.09
C GLY A 133 2.59 -6.50 -6.71
N HIS A 134 3.63 -7.21 -6.25
CA HIS A 134 3.48 -8.59 -5.77
C HIS A 134 2.59 -8.72 -4.53
N VAL A 135 2.64 -7.77 -3.59
CA VAL A 135 1.73 -7.76 -2.44
C VAL A 135 0.28 -7.55 -2.89
N SER A 136 0.05 -6.70 -3.88
CA SER A 136 -1.28 -6.52 -4.47
C SER A 136 -1.78 -7.81 -5.11
N ILE A 137 -0.95 -8.49 -5.91
CA ILE A 137 -1.32 -9.76 -6.58
C ILE A 137 -1.61 -10.87 -5.56
N ILE A 138 -0.73 -11.06 -4.57
CA ILE A 138 -0.70 -12.27 -3.72
C ILE A 138 -1.47 -12.09 -2.40
N ALA A 139 -1.52 -10.87 -1.86
CA ALA A 139 -2.23 -10.54 -0.63
C ALA A 139 -3.48 -9.65 -0.84
N GLY A 140 -3.64 -9.08 -2.04
CA GLY A 140 -4.88 -8.40 -2.42
C GLY A 140 -5.05 -7.01 -1.81
N PHE A 141 -3.97 -6.36 -1.36
CA PHE A 141 -4.02 -5.00 -0.83
C PHE A 141 -2.85 -4.17 -1.34
N TYR A 142 -3.07 -2.86 -1.38
CA TYR A 142 -2.07 -1.90 -1.84
C TYR A 142 -1.21 -1.45 -0.66
N GLU A 143 0.09 -1.72 -0.71
CA GLU A 143 1.02 -1.19 0.30
C GLU A 143 1.08 0.34 0.22
N ASP A 144 1.12 0.96 1.39
CA ASP A 144 1.28 2.40 1.54
C ASP A 144 2.76 2.73 1.82
N PRO A 145 3.31 3.86 1.33
CA PRO A 145 4.69 4.27 1.59
C PRO A 145 5.09 4.35 3.07
N SER A 146 4.15 4.33 4.02
CA SER A 146 4.45 4.11 5.45
C SER A 146 5.33 2.88 5.71
N ALA A 147 5.27 1.84 4.87
CA ALA A 147 6.15 0.67 4.96
C ALA A 147 7.65 1.03 4.79
N VAL A 148 7.97 2.10 4.06
CA VAL A 148 9.34 2.64 3.87
C VAL A 148 9.99 2.97 5.22
N THR A 149 9.22 3.49 6.17
CA THR A 149 9.74 3.87 7.50
C THR A 149 10.12 2.69 8.39
N LYS A 150 9.61 1.49 8.09
CA LYS A 150 9.81 0.28 8.91
C LYS A 150 10.82 -0.70 8.33
N GLY A 151 11.29 -0.50 7.09
CA GLY A 151 12.25 -1.37 6.43
C GLY A 151 11.74 -1.85 5.08
N TRP A 152 12.12 -1.15 4.01
CA TRP A 152 11.75 -1.51 2.64
C TRP A 152 12.33 -2.86 2.21
N LYS A 153 13.56 -3.18 2.65
CA LYS A 153 14.30 -4.41 2.30
C LYS A 153 14.16 -5.56 3.32
N ALA A 154 13.57 -5.32 4.48
CA ALA A 154 13.44 -6.32 5.54
C ALA A 154 12.00 -6.33 6.04
N ASN A 155 11.30 -7.44 5.85
CA ASN A 155 9.88 -7.67 6.18
C ASN A 155 9.55 -7.21 7.62
N PRO A 156 9.03 -5.99 7.85
CA PRO A 156 8.85 -5.50 9.21
C PRO A 156 7.42 -5.67 9.70
N VAL A 157 6.50 -6.13 8.84
CA VAL A 157 5.09 -6.33 9.15
C VAL A 157 4.63 -7.61 8.46
N GLU A 158 4.30 -8.63 9.25
CA GLU A 158 3.66 -9.85 8.74
C GLU A 158 2.25 -9.52 8.25
N PHE A 159 1.93 -9.95 7.03
CA PHE A 159 0.59 -9.85 6.46
C PHE A 159 0.14 -11.22 5.94
N ASP A 160 -1.17 -11.38 5.86
CA ASP A 160 -1.76 -12.59 5.30
C ASP A 160 -1.82 -12.55 3.78
N SER A 161 -1.70 -13.70 3.13
CA SER A 161 -1.71 -13.84 1.68
C SER A 161 -2.31 -15.16 1.24
N VAL A 162 -2.52 -15.34 -0.06
CA VAL A 162 -3.00 -16.62 -0.60
C VAL A 162 -2.03 -17.76 -0.25
N PHE A 163 -0.72 -17.49 -0.16
CA PHE A 163 0.27 -18.50 0.19
C PHE A 163 0.16 -18.93 1.66
N ASN A 164 -0.18 -17.99 2.55
CA ASN A 164 -0.47 -18.31 3.95
C ASN A 164 -1.74 -19.16 4.13
N ARG A 165 -2.67 -19.08 3.18
CA ARG A 165 -3.92 -19.85 3.19
C ARG A 165 -3.81 -21.19 2.45
N SER A 166 -2.78 -21.36 1.62
CA SER A 166 -2.53 -22.61 0.90
C SER A 166 -2.12 -23.73 1.87
N ARG A 167 -2.22 -24.98 1.40
CA ARG A 167 -1.69 -26.14 2.12
C ARG A 167 -0.17 -26.18 2.04
N HIS A 168 0.38 -25.90 0.85
CA HIS A 168 1.81 -25.80 0.63
C HIS A 168 2.09 -24.90 -0.58
N THR A 169 3.17 -24.14 -0.52
CA THR A 169 3.60 -23.25 -1.61
C THR A 169 4.99 -23.65 -2.11
N PHE A 170 5.12 -23.84 -3.42
CA PHE A 170 6.39 -23.97 -4.11
C PHE A 170 6.73 -22.64 -4.78
N ALA A 171 7.89 -22.04 -4.49
CA ALA A 171 8.21 -20.71 -5.02
C ALA A 171 9.67 -20.57 -5.47
N PHE A 172 9.89 -20.03 -6.68
CA PHE A 172 11.22 -19.86 -7.25
C PHE A 172 11.38 -18.51 -7.96
N GLY A 173 12.52 -17.84 -7.76
CA GLY A 173 12.92 -16.63 -8.48
C GLY A 173 13.70 -15.64 -7.63
N SER A 174 13.36 -14.34 -7.69
CA SER A 174 14.21 -13.28 -7.12
C SER A 174 14.37 -13.40 -5.60
N PRO A 175 15.59 -13.20 -5.06
CA PRO A 175 15.85 -13.12 -3.62
C PRO A 175 15.18 -11.91 -2.95
N ASP A 176 14.72 -10.91 -3.72
CA ASP A 176 14.01 -9.75 -3.19
C ASP A 176 12.49 -9.96 -3.08
N ILE A 177 11.91 -10.92 -3.81
CA ILE A 177 10.45 -11.17 -3.83
C ILE A 177 10.06 -12.47 -3.14
N VAL A 178 10.66 -13.60 -3.52
CA VAL A 178 10.26 -14.93 -2.99
C VAL A 178 10.31 -14.99 -1.45
N PRO A 179 11.35 -14.47 -0.78
CA PRO A 179 11.42 -14.53 0.68
C PRO A 179 10.40 -13.66 1.40
N ILE A 180 9.81 -12.64 0.76
CA ILE A 180 8.76 -11.80 1.37
C ILE A 180 7.57 -12.67 1.78
N PHE A 181 7.19 -13.63 0.94
CA PHE A 181 6.02 -14.48 1.17
C PHE A 181 6.37 -15.83 1.82
N CYS A 182 7.59 -16.35 1.59
CA CYS A 182 7.91 -17.73 1.96
C CYS A 182 8.84 -17.86 3.17
N ARG A 183 9.64 -16.85 3.53
CA ARG A 183 10.64 -16.96 4.61
C ARG A 183 10.05 -17.30 5.97
N ALA A 184 8.88 -16.72 6.28
CA ALA A 184 8.16 -16.98 7.52
C ALA A 184 7.08 -18.08 7.38
N LEU A 185 7.00 -18.73 6.21
CA LEU A 185 5.95 -19.69 5.88
C LEU A 185 6.49 -21.12 6.02
N ASN A 186 6.14 -21.77 7.14
CA ASN A 186 6.64 -23.12 7.45
C ASN A 186 6.21 -24.18 6.43
N HIS A 187 5.06 -24.01 5.78
CA HIS A 187 4.55 -24.89 4.73
C HIS A 187 4.91 -24.38 3.33
N SER A 188 6.21 -24.13 3.12
CA SER A 188 6.71 -23.73 1.81
C SER A 188 8.02 -24.43 1.44
N THR A 189 8.23 -24.62 0.15
CA THR A 189 9.49 -25.07 -0.43
C THR A 189 9.88 -24.02 -1.46
N TRP A 190 10.98 -23.31 -1.21
CA TRP A 190 11.35 -22.21 -2.07
C TRP A 190 12.87 -22.09 -2.20
N ASN A 191 13.30 -21.49 -3.30
CA ASN A 191 14.68 -21.13 -3.52
C ASN A 191 14.77 -19.83 -4.32
N SER A 192 15.87 -19.11 -4.17
CA SER A 192 16.17 -17.93 -4.97
C SER A 192 17.60 -17.99 -5.51
N TYR A 193 17.82 -17.41 -6.68
CA TYR A 193 19.18 -17.23 -7.17
C TYR A 193 19.94 -16.20 -6.30
N PRO A 194 21.28 -16.18 -6.33
CA PRO A 194 22.08 -15.21 -5.59
C PRO A 194 21.83 -13.78 -6.07
N HIS A 195 21.91 -12.78 -5.17
CA HIS A 195 21.72 -11.36 -5.53
C HIS A 195 22.71 -10.89 -6.62
N GLU A 196 23.88 -11.52 -6.73
CA GLU A 196 24.90 -11.18 -7.72
C GLU A 196 24.47 -11.51 -9.15
N TYR A 197 23.41 -12.31 -9.34
CA TYR A 197 22.88 -12.61 -10.67
C TYR A 197 22.03 -11.47 -11.23
N GLU A 198 21.56 -10.54 -10.38
CA GLU A 198 20.83 -9.35 -10.79
C GLU A 198 21.80 -8.24 -11.28
N ASP A 199 22.65 -8.59 -12.25
CA ASP A 199 23.55 -7.66 -12.94
C ASP A 199 22.91 -7.13 -14.23
N PHE A 200 22.66 -5.82 -14.26
CA PHE A 200 22.06 -5.09 -15.38
C PHE A 200 22.97 -4.97 -16.62
N ALA A 201 24.19 -5.53 -16.60
CA ALA A 201 25.11 -5.46 -17.73
C ALA A 201 24.83 -6.50 -18.85
N THR A 202 24.07 -7.56 -18.56
CA THR A 202 23.86 -8.69 -19.47
C THR A 202 22.38 -8.96 -19.73
N ASP A 203 22.07 -9.74 -20.78
CA ASP A 203 20.69 -10.21 -21.02
C ASP A 203 20.21 -11.03 -19.82
N ALA A 204 19.21 -10.50 -19.12
CA ALA A 204 18.71 -11.06 -17.87
C ALA A 204 17.70 -12.21 -18.04
N SER A 205 17.42 -12.66 -19.28
CA SER A 205 16.46 -13.75 -19.54
C SER A 205 16.83 -15.07 -18.87
N PHE A 206 18.10 -15.29 -18.53
CA PHE A 206 18.53 -16.48 -17.79
C PHE A 206 17.95 -16.56 -16.37
N LEU A 207 17.55 -15.43 -15.76
CA LEU A 207 16.90 -15.41 -14.46
C LEU A 207 15.53 -16.09 -14.51
N ASP A 208 14.81 -15.92 -15.62
CA ASP A 208 13.51 -16.56 -15.86
C ASP A 208 13.67 -18.06 -16.05
N GLU A 209 14.66 -18.47 -16.87
CA GLU A 209 14.99 -19.87 -17.09
C GLU A 209 15.45 -20.54 -15.79
N TRP A 210 16.18 -19.84 -14.91
CA TRP A 210 16.56 -20.38 -13.59
C TRP A 210 15.34 -20.76 -12.74
N SER A 211 14.32 -19.89 -12.69
CA SER A 211 13.09 -20.16 -11.95
C SER A 211 12.37 -21.40 -12.49
N PHE A 212 12.34 -21.55 -13.81
CA PHE A 212 11.80 -22.74 -14.46
C PHE A 212 12.62 -24.00 -14.16
N ASP A 213 13.94 -23.93 -14.25
CA ASP A 213 14.86 -25.04 -13.99
C ASP A 213 14.72 -25.58 -12.55
N GLN A 214 14.56 -24.68 -11.56
CA GLN A 214 14.30 -25.11 -10.18
C GLN A 214 12.98 -25.88 -10.06
N PHE A 215 11.92 -25.39 -10.70
CA PHE A 215 10.64 -26.07 -10.69
C PHE A 215 10.71 -27.42 -11.42
N GLN A 216 11.36 -27.48 -12.58
CA GLN A 216 11.57 -28.72 -13.32
C GLN A 216 12.37 -29.73 -12.50
N SER A 217 13.45 -29.28 -11.83
CA SER A 217 14.25 -30.11 -10.93
C SER A 217 13.40 -30.68 -9.78
N LEU A 218 12.55 -29.85 -9.15
CA LEU A 218 11.63 -30.28 -8.11
C LEU A 218 10.66 -31.37 -8.61
N MET A 219 10.07 -31.17 -9.80
CA MET A 219 9.18 -32.16 -10.40
C MET A 219 9.93 -33.46 -10.72
N ASN A 220 11.17 -33.40 -11.21
CA ASN A 220 11.99 -34.58 -11.48
C ASN A 220 12.34 -35.35 -10.20
N MET A 221 12.72 -34.65 -9.13
CA MET A 221 13.04 -35.25 -7.82
C MET A 221 11.86 -36.02 -7.23
N SER A 222 10.62 -35.62 -7.52
CA SER A 222 9.42 -36.34 -7.07
C SER A 222 9.30 -37.77 -7.61
N SER A 223 10.08 -38.13 -8.65
CA SER A 223 10.14 -39.50 -9.14
C SER A 223 10.84 -40.46 -8.16
N SER A 224 11.73 -39.93 -7.31
CA SER A 224 12.53 -40.68 -6.35
C SER A 224 12.24 -40.35 -4.89
N ASP A 225 11.61 -39.22 -4.61
CA ASP A 225 11.20 -38.80 -3.26
C ASP A 225 9.69 -39.00 -3.08
N ASP A 226 9.32 -40.07 -2.36
CA ASP A 226 7.93 -40.43 -2.07
C ASP A 226 7.18 -39.36 -1.27
N ASN A 227 7.86 -38.65 -0.35
CA ASN A 227 7.22 -37.61 0.46
C ASN A 227 6.89 -36.39 -0.41
N LEU A 228 7.82 -36.00 -1.30
CA LEU A 228 7.57 -34.92 -2.26
C LEU A 228 6.45 -35.29 -3.23
N ARG A 229 6.44 -36.54 -3.72
CA ARG A 229 5.37 -37.03 -4.59
C ARG A 229 4.01 -37.00 -3.91
N GLU A 230 3.92 -37.47 -2.67
CA GLU A 230 2.69 -37.42 -1.88
C GLU A 230 2.25 -35.96 -1.66
N LEU A 231 3.19 -35.07 -1.31
CA LEU A 231 2.91 -33.65 -1.13
C LEU A 231 2.34 -33.03 -2.40
N LEU A 232 2.95 -33.29 -3.56
CA LEU A 232 2.50 -32.79 -4.86
C LEU A 232 1.08 -33.27 -5.21
N GLN A 233 0.63 -34.42 -4.73
CA GLN A 233 -0.72 -34.93 -4.99
C GLN A 233 -1.81 -34.32 -4.09
N LYS A 234 -1.44 -33.53 -3.06
CA LYS A 234 -2.41 -32.87 -2.18
C LYS A 234 -3.14 -31.73 -2.89
N ASP A 235 -4.25 -31.31 -2.28
CA ASP A 235 -5.03 -30.15 -2.69
C ASP A 235 -4.48 -28.84 -2.10
N ASN A 236 -5.02 -27.73 -2.57
CA ASN A 236 -4.72 -26.37 -2.13
C ASN A 236 -3.24 -26.03 -2.25
N LEU A 237 -2.61 -26.48 -3.34
CA LEU A 237 -1.21 -26.18 -3.63
C LEU A 237 -1.06 -24.92 -4.49
N VAL A 238 -0.04 -24.13 -4.19
CA VAL A 238 0.36 -22.97 -5.00
C VAL A 238 1.76 -23.20 -5.54
N ILE A 239 1.95 -22.97 -6.84
CA ILE A 239 3.26 -22.90 -7.49
C ILE A 239 3.43 -21.47 -7.97
N PHE A 240 4.48 -20.80 -7.54
CA PHE A 240 4.79 -19.43 -7.90
C PHE A 240 6.16 -19.34 -8.57
N LEU A 241 6.19 -18.92 -9.83
CA LEU A 241 7.44 -18.59 -10.51
C LEU A 241 7.51 -17.08 -10.73
N HIS A 242 8.52 -16.49 -10.12
CA HIS A 242 8.89 -15.09 -10.32
C HIS A 242 9.91 -15.00 -11.45
N LEU A 243 9.57 -14.25 -12.50
CA LEU A 243 10.35 -14.12 -13.73
C LEU A 243 10.82 -12.66 -13.86
N LEU A 244 12.05 -12.37 -13.40
CA LEU A 244 12.62 -11.01 -13.29
C LEU A 244 13.18 -10.45 -14.61
N GLY A 245 13.39 -11.30 -15.62
CA GLY A 245 14.18 -10.97 -16.81
C GLY A 245 13.64 -9.76 -17.59
N CYS A 246 12.31 -9.59 -17.66
CA CYS A 246 11.69 -8.44 -18.32
C CYS A 246 12.03 -7.12 -17.62
N ASP A 247 11.91 -7.02 -16.29
CA ASP A 247 12.24 -5.80 -15.54
C ASP A 247 13.72 -5.43 -15.69
N SER A 248 14.61 -6.40 -15.46
CA SER A 248 16.07 -6.20 -15.58
C SER A 248 16.49 -5.72 -16.98
N ASN A 249 15.98 -6.39 -18.03
CA ASN A 249 16.23 -5.98 -19.42
C ASN A 249 15.57 -4.64 -19.76
N GLY A 250 14.46 -4.32 -19.10
CA GLY A 250 13.75 -3.05 -19.21
C GLY A 250 14.58 -1.86 -18.71
N HIS A 251 15.14 -1.98 -17.51
CA HIS A 251 16.05 -0.97 -16.93
C HIS A 251 17.32 -0.82 -17.77
N ALA A 252 17.95 -1.93 -18.16
CA ALA A 252 19.23 -1.94 -18.85
C ALA A 252 19.12 -1.46 -20.31
N HIS A 253 18.08 -1.88 -21.02
CA HIS A 253 18.00 -1.76 -22.47
C HIS A 253 16.77 -1.03 -22.99
N ARG A 254 15.80 -0.70 -22.13
CA ARG A 254 14.51 -0.06 -22.44
C ARG A 254 13.50 -1.01 -23.09
N PRO A 255 12.19 -0.71 -22.99
CA PRO A 255 11.12 -1.66 -23.36
C PRO A 255 10.95 -1.90 -24.87
N PHE A 256 11.58 -1.08 -25.70
CA PHE A 256 11.54 -1.23 -27.17
C PHE A 256 12.77 -1.95 -27.72
N SER A 257 13.74 -2.29 -26.87
CA SER A 257 14.92 -3.02 -27.30
C SER A 257 14.57 -4.43 -27.74
N SER A 258 15.36 -4.96 -28.68
CA SER A 258 15.23 -6.36 -29.09
C SER A 258 15.46 -7.31 -27.91
N ILE A 259 16.29 -6.95 -26.93
CA ILE A 259 16.56 -7.76 -25.74
C ILE A 259 15.29 -7.89 -24.88
N TYR A 260 14.67 -6.78 -24.47
CA TYR A 260 13.40 -6.80 -23.74
C TYR A 260 12.30 -7.55 -24.50
N LEU A 261 12.14 -7.24 -25.80
CA LEU A 261 11.11 -7.86 -26.63
C LEU A 261 11.35 -9.36 -26.85
N ASN A 262 12.60 -9.81 -26.89
CA ASN A 262 12.93 -11.24 -26.94
C ASN A 262 12.70 -11.92 -25.58
N ASN A 263 12.88 -11.22 -24.46
CA ASN A 263 12.54 -11.73 -23.13
C ASN A 263 11.04 -12.08 -23.02
N VAL A 264 10.15 -11.29 -23.64
CA VAL A 264 8.71 -11.65 -23.72
C VAL A 264 8.50 -13.02 -24.38
N LYS A 265 9.31 -13.36 -25.39
CA LYS A 265 9.27 -14.69 -26.04
C LYS A 265 9.80 -15.79 -25.11
N VAL A 266 10.82 -15.50 -24.29
CA VAL A 266 11.34 -16.43 -23.27
C VAL A 266 10.26 -16.75 -22.26
N VAL A 267 9.60 -15.73 -21.71
CA VAL A 267 8.48 -15.86 -20.77
C VAL A 267 7.34 -16.72 -21.35
N ASP A 268 6.94 -16.51 -22.61
CA ASP A 268 5.93 -17.36 -23.27
C ASP A 268 6.36 -18.83 -23.39
N ARG A 269 7.64 -19.09 -23.69
CA ARG A 269 8.18 -20.46 -23.73
C ARG A 269 8.17 -21.11 -22.36
N ILE A 270 8.58 -20.39 -21.32
CA ILE A 270 8.53 -20.88 -19.94
C ILE A 270 7.08 -21.22 -19.55
N ALA A 271 6.12 -20.33 -19.84
CA ALA A 271 4.70 -20.58 -19.57
C ALA A 271 4.22 -21.87 -20.26
N ARG A 272 4.61 -22.11 -21.52
CA ARG A 272 4.32 -23.35 -22.24
C ARG A 272 4.94 -24.57 -21.57
N HIS A 273 6.23 -24.52 -21.23
CA HIS A 273 6.93 -25.65 -20.61
C HIS A 273 6.39 -25.98 -19.21
N VAL A 274 6.05 -24.97 -18.41
CA VAL A 274 5.40 -25.16 -17.10
C VAL A 274 4.04 -25.84 -17.28
N TYR A 275 3.24 -25.38 -18.24
CA TYR A 275 1.96 -25.99 -18.56
C TYR A 275 2.12 -27.46 -18.96
N ASP A 276 3.00 -27.75 -19.92
CA ASP A 276 3.24 -29.12 -20.42
C ASP A 276 3.77 -30.05 -19.31
N LEU A 277 4.65 -29.55 -18.44
CA LEU A 277 5.21 -30.30 -17.32
C LEU A 277 4.13 -30.65 -16.28
N VAL A 278 3.30 -29.67 -15.91
CA VAL A 278 2.25 -29.84 -14.90
C VAL A 278 1.13 -30.73 -15.43
N GLU A 279 0.62 -30.47 -16.62
CA GLU A 279 -0.43 -31.30 -17.23
C GLU A 279 0.07 -32.71 -17.56
N GLY A 280 1.34 -32.84 -17.93
CA GLY A 280 2.01 -34.13 -18.14
C GLY A 280 2.19 -34.95 -16.86
N PHE A 281 2.36 -34.30 -15.71
CA PHE A 281 2.54 -34.97 -14.41
C PHE A 281 1.21 -35.35 -13.74
N PHE A 282 0.27 -34.41 -13.62
CA PHE A 282 -0.96 -34.62 -12.84
C PHE A 282 -2.07 -35.31 -13.63
N LYS A 283 -2.27 -34.93 -14.90
CA LYS A 283 -3.28 -35.51 -15.81
C LYS A 283 -4.70 -35.60 -15.22
N ASP A 284 -5.09 -34.66 -14.35
CA ASP A 284 -6.38 -34.67 -13.66
C ASP A 284 -7.28 -33.48 -14.03
N ASN A 285 -6.79 -32.54 -14.85
CA ASN A 285 -7.47 -31.29 -15.20
C ASN A 285 -7.92 -30.48 -13.95
N ARG A 286 -7.17 -30.56 -12.84
CA ARG A 286 -7.45 -29.83 -11.58
C ARG A 286 -6.45 -28.71 -11.29
N THR A 287 -5.73 -28.23 -12.31
CA THR A 287 -4.82 -27.09 -12.19
C THR A 287 -5.46 -25.83 -12.78
N ALA A 288 -5.40 -24.73 -12.04
CA ALA A 288 -5.64 -23.39 -12.56
C ALA A 288 -4.32 -22.66 -12.80
N TYR A 289 -4.28 -21.78 -13.79
CA TYR A 289 -3.10 -21.01 -14.17
C TYR A 289 -3.45 -19.53 -14.24
N ILE A 290 -2.56 -18.68 -13.74
CA ILE A 290 -2.63 -17.23 -13.87
C ILE A 290 -1.27 -16.73 -14.31
N PHE A 291 -1.25 -16.00 -15.42
CA PHE A 291 -0.09 -15.27 -15.93
C PHE A 291 -0.37 -13.78 -15.84
N THR A 292 0.54 -13.02 -15.24
CA THR A 292 0.45 -11.56 -15.16
C THR A 292 1.81 -10.88 -14.98
N ALA A 293 1.80 -9.57 -14.74
CA ALA A 293 2.95 -8.79 -14.29
C ALA A 293 2.57 -7.93 -13.07
N ASP A 294 3.56 -7.55 -12.29
CA ASP A 294 3.42 -6.71 -11.11
C ASP A 294 3.43 -5.21 -11.44
N HIS A 295 4.17 -4.80 -12.47
CA HIS A 295 4.08 -3.49 -13.09
C HIS A 295 4.58 -3.54 -14.54
N GLY A 296 4.37 -2.44 -15.26
CA GLY A 296 5.07 -2.13 -16.50
C GLY A 296 6.23 -1.17 -16.27
N MET A 297 6.55 -0.36 -17.26
CA MET A 297 7.62 0.63 -17.18
C MET A 297 7.47 1.71 -18.27
N SER A 298 7.99 2.90 -17.98
CA SER A 298 8.10 3.99 -18.95
C SER A 298 9.00 3.62 -20.13
N ASP A 299 8.93 4.42 -21.20
CA ASP A 299 9.77 4.24 -22.40
C ASP A 299 11.28 4.35 -22.14
N LYS A 300 11.67 4.91 -20.97
CA LYS A 300 13.06 5.01 -20.53
C LYS A 300 13.51 3.80 -19.70
N GLY A 301 12.62 2.85 -19.44
CA GLY A 301 12.88 1.71 -18.56
C GLY A 301 12.70 1.99 -17.08
N SER A 302 12.24 3.19 -16.68
CA SER A 302 11.96 3.52 -15.29
C SER A 302 10.50 3.24 -14.93
N HIS A 303 10.23 2.93 -13.66
CA HIS A 303 8.89 2.76 -13.10
C HIS A 303 8.73 3.50 -11.76
N GLY A 304 7.58 3.35 -11.09
CA GLY A 304 7.24 4.00 -9.82
C GLY A 304 6.08 5.03 -9.90
N ASP A 305 5.64 5.41 -11.11
CA ASP A 305 4.56 6.36 -11.34
C ASP A 305 3.23 5.72 -11.78
N GLY A 306 2.20 6.55 -11.98
CA GLY A 306 0.85 6.14 -12.38
C GLY A 306 0.55 6.27 -13.88
N HIS A 307 1.56 6.35 -14.74
CA HIS A 307 1.34 6.36 -16.18
C HIS A 307 0.90 4.96 -16.66
N PRO A 308 -0.03 4.83 -17.62
CA PRO A 308 -0.55 3.53 -18.08
C PRO A 308 0.52 2.52 -18.48
N THR A 309 1.64 2.95 -19.07
CA THR A 309 2.76 2.05 -19.39
C THR A 309 3.40 1.40 -18.16
N ASN A 310 3.24 1.97 -16.98
CA ASN A 310 3.72 1.45 -15.69
C ASN A 310 2.62 0.68 -14.95
N THR A 311 1.35 1.02 -15.15
CA THR A 311 0.23 0.41 -14.40
C THR A 311 -0.45 -0.73 -15.16
N ASP A 312 -0.42 -0.73 -16.49
CA ASP A 312 -1.15 -1.70 -17.31
C ASP A 312 -0.28 -2.94 -17.54
N THR A 313 -0.70 -4.03 -16.91
CA THR A 313 -0.03 -5.34 -16.97
C THR A 313 -0.91 -6.36 -17.68
N PRO A 314 -0.34 -7.33 -18.42
CA PRO A 314 -1.15 -8.37 -19.04
C PRO A 314 -1.78 -9.26 -17.96
N LEU A 315 -2.98 -9.79 -18.21
CA LEU A 315 -3.59 -10.83 -17.40
C LEU A 315 -4.17 -11.91 -18.29
N VAL A 316 -3.76 -13.16 -18.07
CA VAL A 316 -4.31 -14.36 -18.71
C VAL A 316 -4.53 -15.42 -17.65
N ALA A 317 -5.75 -15.96 -17.56
CA ALA A 317 -6.05 -17.08 -16.69
C ALA A 317 -6.70 -18.22 -17.47
N TRP A 318 -6.41 -19.47 -17.10
CA TRP A 318 -6.96 -20.66 -17.75
C TRP A 318 -6.91 -21.89 -16.83
N GLY A 319 -7.48 -23.00 -17.30
CA GLY A 319 -7.51 -24.27 -16.55
C GLY A 319 -8.75 -24.42 -15.67
N ALA A 320 -8.64 -25.24 -14.63
CA ALA A 320 -9.75 -25.63 -13.77
C ALA A 320 -10.43 -24.42 -13.12
N GLY A 321 -11.76 -24.33 -13.25
CA GLY A 321 -12.56 -23.25 -12.66
C GLY A 321 -12.50 -21.91 -13.39
N VAL A 322 -11.79 -21.81 -14.53
CA VAL A 322 -11.74 -20.58 -15.34
C VAL A 322 -12.72 -20.67 -16.50
N LYS A 323 -13.40 -19.57 -16.83
CA LYS A 323 -14.32 -19.48 -17.98
C LYS A 323 -13.53 -19.60 -19.30
N HIS A 324 -14.19 -20.10 -20.34
CA HIS A 324 -13.65 -20.08 -21.71
C HIS A 324 -13.78 -18.70 -22.37
N PRO A 325 -13.03 -18.42 -23.45
CA PRO A 325 -13.12 -17.15 -24.17
C PRO A 325 -14.56 -16.86 -24.62
N LYS A 326 -15.04 -15.62 -24.42
CA LYS A 326 -16.36 -15.18 -24.90
C LYS A 326 -16.19 -14.29 -26.12
N PRO A 327 -16.71 -14.67 -27.30
CA PRO A 327 -16.74 -13.80 -28.47
C PRO A 327 -17.60 -12.56 -28.21
N ILE A 328 -17.16 -11.40 -28.69
CA ILE A 328 -17.97 -10.17 -28.65
C ILE A 328 -19.00 -10.25 -29.78
N ILE A 329 -20.28 -10.28 -29.43
CA ILE A 329 -21.40 -10.15 -30.38
C ILE A 329 -21.80 -8.67 -30.40
N SER A 330 -22.00 -8.10 -31.58
CA SER A 330 -22.24 -6.65 -31.80
C SER A 330 -23.46 -6.04 -31.08
N SER A 331 -24.28 -6.85 -30.40
CA SER A 331 -25.40 -6.42 -29.55
C SER A 331 -25.06 -6.30 -28.06
N ASP A 332 -23.89 -6.79 -27.62
CA ASP A 332 -23.46 -6.85 -26.22
C ASP A 332 -22.59 -5.66 -25.80
N HIS A 333 -22.85 -4.46 -26.35
CA HIS A 333 -22.40 -3.21 -25.72
C HIS A 333 -23.21 -2.93 -24.43
N LEU A 334 -23.35 -3.95 -23.57
CA LEU A 334 -23.67 -3.75 -22.17
C LEU A 334 -22.36 -3.36 -21.51
N ASP A 335 -22.25 -2.05 -21.32
CA ASP A 335 -21.48 -1.37 -20.29
C ASP A 335 -21.67 -2.12 -18.95
N HIS A 336 -20.91 -3.20 -18.74
CA HIS A 336 -20.77 -3.83 -17.44
C HIS A 336 -19.77 -2.97 -16.65
N GLY A 337 -20.24 -1.77 -16.32
CA GLY A 337 -19.57 -0.80 -15.46
C GLY A 337 -19.43 -1.35 -14.06
N LEU A 338 -18.50 -2.28 -13.86
CA LEU A 338 -17.76 -2.39 -12.61
C LEU A 338 -16.94 -1.11 -12.52
N ARG A 339 -17.59 -0.03 -12.06
CA ARG A 339 -16.90 1.19 -11.66
C ARG A 339 -15.97 0.80 -10.54
N PHE A 340 -14.70 0.66 -10.88
CA PHE A 340 -13.64 0.53 -9.91
C PHE A 340 -13.64 1.78 -9.01
N ILE A 341 -13.20 1.62 -7.77
CA ILE A 341 -13.24 2.70 -6.76
C ILE A 341 -12.14 3.75 -7.05
N ASP A 342 -11.14 3.41 -7.85
CA ASP A 342 -10.16 4.35 -8.40
C ASP A 342 -10.72 5.09 -9.62
N GLU A 343 -10.41 6.39 -9.70
CA GLU A 343 -10.78 7.28 -10.81
C GLU A 343 -10.07 6.96 -12.14
N HIS A 344 -9.46 5.78 -12.27
CA HIS A 344 -8.80 5.35 -13.50
C HIS A 344 -9.83 4.82 -14.50
N SER A 345 -9.72 5.27 -15.76
CA SER A 345 -10.62 4.86 -16.84
C SER A 345 -10.24 3.45 -17.33
N HIS A 346 -10.78 2.43 -16.69
CA HIS A 346 -10.54 1.01 -17.03
C HIS A 346 -11.32 0.54 -18.27
N ASP A 347 -12.18 1.39 -18.85
CA ASP A 347 -13.11 1.04 -19.94
C ASP A 347 -12.60 1.42 -21.35
N MET A 348 -11.27 1.49 -21.54
CA MET A 348 -10.72 1.80 -22.86
C MET A 348 -10.98 0.64 -23.83
N PRO A 349 -11.40 0.88 -25.08
CA PRO A 349 -11.60 -0.21 -26.04
C PRO A 349 -10.31 -1.01 -26.26
N THR A 350 -10.44 -2.30 -26.58
CA THR A 350 -9.29 -3.13 -26.96
C THR A 350 -8.56 -2.51 -28.15
N PRO A 351 -7.25 -2.19 -28.03
CA PRO A 351 -6.49 -1.64 -29.14
C PRO A 351 -6.55 -2.57 -30.37
N PRO A 352 -6.94 -2.06 -31.56
CA PRO A 352 -7.08 -2.89 -32.76
C PRO A 352 -5.82 -3.68 -33.13
N GLU A 353 -4.65 -3.10 -32.89
CA GLU A 353 -3.34 -3.69 -33.13
C GLU A 353 -3.09 -4.97 -32.33
N TRP A 354 -3.75 -5.16 -31.17
CA TRP A 354 -3.62 -6.40 -30.39
C TRP A 354 -4.27 -7.60 -31.11
N GLY A 355 -5.14 -7.35 -32.09
CA GLY A 355 -5.84 -8.38 -32.86
C GLY A 355 -6.71 -9.30 -31.99
N LEU A 356 -7.23 -8.77 -30.88
CA LEU A 356 -8.09 -9.46 -29.90
C LEU A 356 -9.45 -8.78 -29.74
N SER A 357 -9.80 -7.81 -30.59
CA SER A 357 -11.07 -7.06 -30.55
C SER A 357 -12.33 -7.90 -30.75
N THR A 358 -12.19 -9.18 -31.09
CA THR A 358 -13.31 -10.12 -31.27
C THR A 358 -13.59 -10.98 -30.03
N ILE A 359 -12.74 -10.89 -28.99
CA ILE A 359 -12.86 -11.64 -27.74
C ILE A 359 -13.02 -10.64 -26.61
N GLU A 360 -13.98 -10.89 -25.72
CA GLU A 360 -14.27 -10.04 -24.55
C GLU A 360 -13.01 -9.89 -23.69
N ARG A 361 -12.61 -8.64 -23.45
CA ARG A 361 -11.54 -8.26 -22.52
C ARG A 361 -12.16 -8.01 -21.14
N VAL A 362 -11.60 -8.61 -20.10
CA VAL A 362 -12.07 -8.44 -18.72
C VAL A 362 -10.94 -7.86 -17.88
N ASP A 363 -10.95 -6.56 -17.67
CA ASP A 363 -9.91 -5.90 -16.88
C ASP A 363 -10.18 -6.06 -15.37
N VAL A 364 -9.12 -5.99 -14.57
CA VAL A 364 -9.19 -6.11 -13.12
C VAL A 364 -8.27 -5.12 -12.44
N ASN A 365 -8.59 -4.77 -11.19
CA ASN A 365 -7.61 -4.15 -10.32
C ASN A 365 -6.62 -5.22 -9.85
N GLN A 366 -5.34 -4.89 -9.72
CA GLN A 366 -4.32 -5.90 -9.39
C GLN A 366 -4.60 -6.66 -8.08
N ALA A 367 -5.22 -5.99 -7.10
CA ALA A 367 -5.69 -6.59 -5.85
C ALA A 367 -6.75 -7.69 -6.03
N ASP A 368 -7.53 -7.65 -7.11
CA ASP A 368 -8.60 -8.60 -7.43
C ASP A 368 -8.03 -10.01 -7.75
N ILE A 369 -6.77 -10.09 -8.19
CA ILE A 369 -6.11 -11.36 -8.52
C ILE A 369 -6.00 -12.25 -7.29
N ALA A 370 -5.80 -11.69 -6.10
CA ALA A 370 -5.80 -12.46 -4.85
C ALA A 370 -7.16 -13.11 -4.56
N ALA A 371 -8.26 -12.40 -4.84
CA ALA A 371 -9.62 -12.93 -4.69
C ALA A 371 -9.91 -14.01 -5.74
N LEU A 372 -9.44 -13.82 -6.97
CA LEU A 372 -9.49 -14.83 -8.04
C LEU A 372 -8.75 -16.12 -7.63
N MET A 373 -7.50 -16.02 -7.19
CA MET A 373 -6.70 -17.17 -6.75
C MET A 373 -7.35 -17.92 -5.58
N SER A 374 -7.83 -17.17 -4.59
CA SER A 374 -8.49 -17.75 -3.42
C SER A 374 -9.75 -18.53 -3.83
N THR A 375 -10.56 -17.96 -4.72
CA THR A 375 -11.80 -18.58 -5.20
C THR A 375 -11.50 -19.85 -5.99
N LEU A 376 -10.52 -19.84 -6.89
CA LEU A 376 -10.14 -21.01 -7.70
C LEU A 376 -9.63 -22.17 -6.84
N LEU A 377 -9.04 -21.90 -5.68
CA LEU A 377 -8.58 -22.93 -4.73
C LEU A 377 -9.59 -23.22 -3.59
N GLY A 378 -10.76 -22.55 -3.56
CA GLY A 378 -11.69 -22.66 -2.43
C GLY A 378 -11.08 -22.24 -1.09
N LEU A 379 -10.16 -21.28 -1.10
CA LEU A 379 -9.48 -20.73 0.08
C LEU A 379 -10.21 -19.49 0.61
N PRO A 380 -10.11 -19.19 1.92
CA PRO A 380 -10.43 -17.87 2.43
C PRO A 380 -9.62 -16.79 1.70
N CYS A 381 -10.26 -15.67 1.32
CA CYS A 381 -9.53 -14.51 0.82
C CYS A 381 -8.54 -13.99 1.88
N PRO A 382 -7.36 -13.46 1.49
CA PRO A 382 -6.41 -12.91 2.44
C PRO A 382 -7.04 -11.85 3.33
N MET A 383 -6.64 -11.84 4.60
CA MET A 383 -7.36 -11.10 5.64
C MET A 383 -7.51 -9.60 5.39
N ASN A 384 -6.53 -9.00 4.72
CA ASN A 384 -6.48 -7.57 4.40
C ASN A 384 -6.81 -7.28 2.93
N SER A 385 -7.24 -8.29 2.17
CA SER A 385 -7.56 -8.09 0.76
C SER A 385 -8.72 -7.11 0.59
N VAL A 386 -8.53 -6.12 -0.26
CA VAL A 386 -9.57 -5.20 -0.75
C VAL A 386 -10.00 -5.55 -2.18
N GLY A 387 -9.49 -6.67 -2.70
CA GLY A 387 -9.77 -7.17 -4.03
C GLY A 387 -11.19 -7.67 -4.16
N ASN A 388 -11.79 -7.35 -5.30
CA ASN A 388 -13.11 -7.80 -5.71
C ASN A 388 -12.96 -9.13 -6.44
N LEU A 389 -13.90 -10.06 -6.28
CA LEU A 389 -13.90 -11.29 -7.07
C LEU A 389 -14.27 -10.98 -8.54
N PRO A 390 -13.37 -11.19 -9.53
CA PRO A 390 -13.69 -10.92 -10.92
C PRO A 390 -14.49 -12.09 -11.54
N LEU A 391 -15.82 -12.05 -11.42
CA LEU A 391 -16.73 -13.12 -11.90
C LEU A 391 -16.61 -13.42 -13.41
N GLY A 392 -16.10 -12.47 -14.21
CA GLY A 392 -15.81 -12.69 -15.63
C GLY A 392 -14.77 -13.79 -15.89
N TYR A 393 -13.93 -14.09 -14.89
CA TYR A 393 -12.91 -15.13 -14.96
C TYR A 393 -13.37 -16.49 -14.44
N VAL A 394 -14.27 -16.52 -13.45
CA VAL A 394 -14.56 -17.74 -12.69
C VAL A 394 -15.75 -18.49 -13.28
N ASN A 395 -15.62 -19.80 -13.47
CA ASN A 395 -16.67 -20.71 -13.92
C ASN A 395 -17.26 -21.48 -12.74
N LEU A 396 -18.30 -20.91 -12.14
CA LEU A 396 -19.06 -21.47 -11.02
C LEU A 396 -20.55 -21.52 -11.39
N ASP A 397 -21.32 -22.38 -10.72
CA ASP A 397 -22.77 -22.28 -10.80
C ASP A 397 -23.30 -21.06 -10.01
N LYS A 398 -24.58 -20.70 -10.21
CA LYS A 398 -25.15 -19.49 -9.59
C LYS A 398 -25.12 -19.52 -8.06
N ALA A 399 -25.26 -20.68 -7.44
CA ALA A 399 -25.24 -20.79 -5.99
C ALA A 399 -23.81 -20.60 -5.47
N GLU A 400 -22.84 -21.25 -6.13
CA GLU A 400 -21.42 -21.13 -5.82
C GLU A 400 -20.89 -19.70 -6.07
N GLU A 401 -21.32 -19.03 -7.14
CA GLU A 401 -20.97 -17.63 -7.43
C GLU A 401 -21.40 -16.70 -6.28
N VAL A 402 -22.64 -16.86 -5.78
CA VAL A 402 -23.15 -16.07 -4.65
C VAL A 402 -22.35 -16.36 -3.38
N GLU A 403 -22.07 -17.62 -3.06
CA GLU A 403 -21.28 -17.99 -1.89
C GLU A 403 -19.84 -17.44 -1.95
N ALA A 404 -19.24 -17.43 -3.15
CA ALA A 404 -17.91 -16.87 -3.37
C ALA A 404 -17.89 -15.35 -3.17
N VAL A 405 -18.84 -14.62 -3.74
CA VAL A 405 -18.95 -13.17 -3.56
C VAL A 405 -19.29 -12.81 -2.12
N LEU A 406 -20.15 -13.59 -1.46
CA LEU A 406 -20.49 -13.38 -0.05
C LEU A 406 -19.28 -13.62 0.87
N ALA A 407 -18.48 -14.66 0.63
CA ALA A 407 -17.25 -14.91 1.38
C ALA A 407 -16.25 -13.75 1.23
N ASN A 408 -16.03 -13.27 0.00
CA ASN A 408 -15.20 -12.09 -0.28
C ASN A 408 -15.75 -10.83 0.44
N ALA A 409 -17.06 -10.58 0.37
CA ALA A 409 -17.70 -9.45 1.04
C ALA A 409 -17.58 -9.51 2.57
N LYS A 410 -17.79 -10.69 3.17
CA LYS A 410 -17.65 -10.92 4.63
C LYS A 410 -16.20 -10.70 5.09
N GLN A 411 -15.20 -11.06 4.28
CA GLN A 411 -13.80 -10.82 4.61
C GLN A 411 -13.47 -9.32 4.66
N ILE A 412 -13.94 -8.55 3.67
CA ILE A 412 -13.77 -7.08 3.63
C ILE A 412 -14.57 -6.41 4.77
N LEU A 413 -15.80 -6.89 5.03
CA LEU A 413 -16.60 -6.41 6.17
C LEU A 413 -15.89 -6.63 7.50
N SER A 414 -15.22 -7.77 7.68
CA SER A 414 -14.45 -8.06 8.91
C SER A 414 -13.33 -7.06 9.15
N GLN A 415 -12.65 -6.63 8.09
CA GLN A 415 -11.67 -5.53 8.13
C GLN A 415 -12.31 -4.23 8.57
N PHE A 416 -13.43 -3.86 7.94
CA PHE A 416 -14.17 -2.66 8.30
C PHE A 416 -14.56 -2.66 9.78
N LEU A 417 -15.15 -3.76 10.28
CA LEU A 417 -15.60 -3.88 11.66
C LEU A 417 -14.44 -3.76 12.65
N ARG A 418 -13.31 -4.43 12.35
CA ARG A 418 -12.13 -4.36 13.20
C ARG A 418 -11.52 -2.95 13.22
N LYS A 419 -11.43 -2.29 12.06
CA LYS A 419 -10.95 -0.91 11.94
C LYS A 419 -11.87 0.08 12.67
N SER A 420 -13.18 -0.10 12.55
CA SER A 420 -14.19 0.66 13.30
C SER A 420 -14.00 0.53 14.81
N TYR A 421 -13.83 -0.70 15.31
CA TYR A 421 -13.60 -0.97 16.73
C TYR A 421 -12.33 -0.30 17.25
N VAL A 422 -11.20 -0.47 16.55
CA VAL A 422 -9.92 0.16 16.92
C VAL A 422 -10.05 1.69 16.89
N LYS A 423 -10.79 2.23 15.92
CA LYS A 423 -11.00 3.67 15.84
C LYS A 423 -11.87 4.19 16.98
N GLN A 424 -12.92 3.45 17.34
CA GLN A 424 -13.80 3.78 18.46
C GLN A 424 -13.03 3.76 19.80
N SER A 425 -12.15 2.79 20.02
CA SER A 425 -11.39 2.69 21.27
C SER A 425 -10.36 3.79 21.45
N ASN A 426 -9.88 4.39 20.35
CA ASN A 426 -8.79 5.36 20.34
C ASN A 426 -9.23 6.80 20.03
N SER A 427 -10.52 7.06 19.81
CA SER A 427 -11.02 8.39 19.45
C SER A 427 -11.86 8.99 20.58
N LEU A 428 -11.57 10.25 20.94
CA LEU A 428 -12.35 11.00 21.94
C LEU A 428 -13.79 11.26 21.47
N LEU A 429 -13.98 11.58 20.18
CA LEU A 429 -15.29 11.73 19.56
C LEU A 429 -15.41 10.79 18.36
N PHE A 430 -15.96 9.61 18.62
CA PHE A 430 -16.19 8.62 17.57
C PHE A 430 -17.49 8.89 16.81
N ARG A 431 -17.42 8.86 15.48
CA ARG A 431 -18.53 8.93 14.55
C ARG A 431 -18.53 7.63 13.73
N PRO A 432 -19.56 6.78 13.85
CA PRO A 432 -19.62 5.54 13.09
C PRO A 432 -19.90 5.83 11.62
N PHE A 433 -19.45 4.91 10.75
CA PHE A 433 -19.87 4.90 9.36
C PHE A 433 -21.31 4.38 9.25
N LYS A 434 -22.27 5.32 9.18
CA LYS A 434 -23.71 5.05 9.25
C LYS A 434 -24.23 3.98 8.28
N PRO A 435 -23.76 3.90 7.01
CA PRO A 435 -24.31 2.92 6.06
C PRO A 435 -24.18 1.45 6.50
N LEU A 436 -23.21 1.12 7.36
CA LEU A 436 -23.01 -0.24 7.88
C LEU A 436 -23.43 -0.42 9.35
N ALA A 437 -24.21 0.52 9.90
CA ALA A 437 -24.74 0.41 11.25
C ALA A 437 -25.61 -0.85 11.45
N TYR A 438 -26.32 -1.29 10.40
CA TYR A 438 -27.20 -2.46 10.39
C TYR A 438 -26.68 -3.59 9.50
N HIS A 439 -25.36 -3.78 9.43
CA HIS A 439 -24.73 -4.82 8.60
C HIS A 439 -25.24 -6.23 8.90
N THR A 440 -25.62 -6.53 10.15
CA THR A 440 -26.20 -7.83 10.53
C THR A 440 -27.51 -8.11 9.78
N SER A 441 -28.39 -7.11 9.65
CA SER A 441 -29.64 -7.25 8.90
C SER A 441 -29.39 -7.45 7.39
N ILE A 442 -28.36 -6.81 6.83
CA ILE A 442 -27.96 -7.03 5.43
C ILE A 442 -27.50 -8.49 5.23
N LEU A 443 -26.70 -9.01 6.15
CA LEU A 443 -26.25 -10.41 6.12
C LEU A 443 -27.42 -11.39 6.24
N GLU A 444 -28.36 -11.15 7.17
CA GLU A 444 -29.56 -11.97 7.34
C GLU A 444 -30.40 -11.99 6.05
N GLN A 445 -30.59 -10.83 5.40
CA GLN A 445 -31.29 -10.74 4.12
C GLN A 445 -30.59 -11.53 3.02
N ILE A 446 -29.25 -11.46 2.92
CA ILE A 446 -28.49 -12.24 1.94
C ILE A 446 -28.71 -13.75 2.16
N GLU A 447 -28.58 -14.22 3.40
CA GLU A 447 -28.77 -15.65 3.72
C GLU A 447 -30.22 -16.10 3.45
N GLU A 448 -31.22 -15.23 3.69
CA GLU A 448 -32.61 -15.49 3.31
C GLU A 448 -32.78 -15.64 1.79
N GLN A 449 -32.20 -14.74 1.00
CA GLN A 449 -32.25 -14.81 -0.48
C GLN A 449 -31.56 -16.08 -1.01
N ILE A 450 -30.44 -16.49 -0.41
CA ILE A 450 -29.77 -17.77 -0.72
C ILE A 450 -30.70 -18.96 -0.41
N HIS A 451 -31.37 -18.94 0.74
CA HIS A 451 -32.26 -20.02 1.16
C HIS A 451 -33.48 -20.17 0.23
N VAL A 452 -34.08 -19.06 -0.22
CA VAL A 452 -35.20 -19.08 -1.19
C VAL A 452 -34.74 -19.27 -2.64
N LYS A 453 -33.42 -19.41 -2.87
CA LYS A 453 -32.77 -19.58 -4.18
C LYS A 453 -32.92 -18.40 -5.14
N ASP A 454 -33.14 -17.21 -4.61
CA ASP A 454 -33.01 -15.96 -5.38
C ASP A 454 -31.55 -15.51 -5.41
N TYR A 455 -30.77 -16.21 -6.23
CA TYR A 455 -29.33 -15.98 -6.34
C TYR A 455 -29.00 -14.60 -6.93
N GLU A 456 -29.87 -14.03 -7.77
CA GLU A 456 -29.64 -12.71 -8.36
C GLU A 456 -29.78 -11.60 -7.31
N ALA A 457 -30.81 -11.68 -6.45
CA ALA A 457 -30.95 -10.76 -5.34
C ALA A 457 -29.82 -10.92 -4.32
N ALA A 458 -29.46 -12.16 -3.96
CA ALA A 458 -28.37 -12.45 -3.03
C ALA A 458 -27.01 -11.92 -3.53
N LEU A 459 -26.73 -12.07 -4.82
CA LEU A 459 -25.52 -11.56 -5.45
C LEU A 459 -25.44 -10.03 -5.33
N ARG A 460 -26.50 -9.33 -5.76
CA ARG A 460 -26.57 -7.86 -5.70
C ARG A 460 -26.40 -7.32 -4.28
N LEU A 461 -27.04 -7.97 -3.30
CA LEU A 461 -26.90 -7.59 -1.89
C LEU A 461 -25.48 -7.83 -1.38
N SER A 462 -24.83 -8.93 -1.77
CA SER A 462 -23.44 -9.24 -1.40
C SER A 462 -22.45 -8.23 -1.99
N GLU A 463 -22.61 -7.88 -3.27
CA GLU A 463 -21.81 -6.83 -3.92
C GLU A 463 -22.03 -5.46 -3.27
N ARG A 464 -23.28 -5.14 -2.90
CA ARG A 464 -23.59 -3.90 -2.19
C ARG A 464 -22.93 -3.85 -0.82
N LEU A 465 -22.96 -4.96 -0.07
CA LEU A 465 -22.29 -5.07 1.22
C LEU A 465 -20.78 -4.85 1.08
N ARG A 466 -20.14 -5.48 0.09
CA ARG A 466 -18.73 -5.27 -0.25
C ARG A 466 -18.42 -3.81 -0.54
N SER A 467 -19.19 -3.18 -1.44
CA SER A 467 -19.03 -1.77 -1.81
C SER A 467 -19.11 -0.86 -0.58
N LEU A 468 -20.11 -1.04 0.28
CA LEU A 468 -20.24 -0.29 1.52
C LEU A 468 -19.07 -0.53 2.49
N ALA A 469 -18.55 -1.76 2.56
CA ALA A 469 -17.41 -2.09 3.41
C ALA A 469 -16.11 -1.42 2.92
N LEU A 470 -15.87 -1.40 1.61
CA LEU A 470 -14.75 -0.68 1.01
C LEU A 470 -14.86 0.84 1.23
N GLU A 471 -16.05 1.43 1.03
CA GLU A 471 -16.32 2.84 1.36
C GLU A 471 -16.05 3.13 2.85
N GLY A 472 -16.48 2.23 3.73
CA GLY A 472 -16.24 2.32 5.17
C GLY A 472 -14.76 2.22 5.55
N LEU A 473 -13.99 1.36 4.87
CA LEU A 473 -12.53 1.26 5.06
C LEU A 473 -11.83 2.55 4.64
N HIS A 474 -12.24 3.14 3.52
CA HIS A 474 -11.75 4.43 3.06
C HIS A 474 -12.11 5.55 4.05
N TYR A 475 -13.36 5.59 4.52
CA TYR A 475 -13.82 6.52 5.56
C TYR A 475 -12.92 6.47 6.81
N PHE A 476 -12.56 5.27 7.28
CA PHE A 476 -11.66 5.14 8.43
C PHE A 476 -10.19 5.43 8.14
N GLN A 477 -9.76 5.32 6.87
CA GLN A 477 -8.42 5.71 6.45
C GLN A 477 -8.26 7.24 6.50
N THR A 478 -9.24 7.97 5.97
CA THR A 478 -9.25 9.45 5.91
C THR A 478 -9.88 10.13 7.12
N TYR A 479 -10.31 9.35 8.14
CA TYR A 479 -11.10 9.83 9.27
C TYR A 479 -10.51 11.05 10.01
N ASP A 480 -9.22 11.01 10.30
CA ASP A 480 -8.53 12.09 11.04
C ASP A 480 -7.95 13.17 10.14
N TRP A 481 -8.02 12.99 8.82
CA TRP A 481 -7.27 13.77 7.85
C TRP A 481 -7.60 15.27 7.96
N LEU A 482 -8.89 15.62 7.94
CA LEU A 482 -9.34 17.01 8.04
C LEU A 482 -8.97 17.65 9.39
N MET A 483 -9.09 16.89 10.49
CA MET A 483 -8.74 17.37 11.82
C MET A 483 -7.24 17.66 11.91
N LEU A 484 -6.41 16.71 11.46
CA LEU A 484 -4.96 16.82 11.53
C LEU A 484 -4.47 17.96 10.63
N MET A 485 -5.02 18.09 9.42
CA MET A 485 -4.78 19.24 8.52
C MET A 485 -5.13 20.58 9.17
N THR A 486 -6.29 20.66 9.81
CA THR A 486 -6.73 21.89 10.47
C THR A 486 -5.80 22.26 11.63
N VAL A 487 -5.43 21.29 12.47
CA VAL A 487 -4.52 21.50 13.61
C VAL A 487 -3.15 22.01 13.14
N ILE A 488 -2.57 21.39 12.11
CA ILE A 488 -1.27 21.80 11.57
C ILE A 488 -1.36 23.19 10.93
N THR A 489 -2.43 23.47 10.18
CA THR A 489 -2.65 24.78 9.55
C THR A 489 -2.76 25.88 10.60
N LEU A 490 -3.60 25.69 11.62
CA LEU A 490 -3.72 26.63 12.75
C LEU A 490 -2.41 26.77 13.52
N GLY A 491 -1.66 25.68 13.66
CA GLY A 491 -0.33 25.66 14.27
C GLY A 491 0.67 26.54 13.51
N TYR A 492 0.71 26.47 12.18
CA TYR A 492 1.55 27.33 11.35
C TYR A 492 1.10 28.80 11.39
N VAL A 493 -0.20 29.06 11.31
CA VAL A 493 -0.74 30.42 11.43
C VAL A 493 -0.37 31.03 12.79
N GLY A 494 -0.55 30.26 13.87
CA GLY A 494 -0.16 30.67 15.22
C GLY A 494 1.35 30.96 15.33
N TRP A 495 2.19 30.13 14.71
CA TRP A 495 3.63 30.34 14.66
C TRP A 495 4.01 31.64 13.91
N MET A 496 3.37 31.92 12.77
CA MET A 496 3.58 33.15 12.01
C MET A 496 3.17 34.39 12.83
N VAL A 497 2.00 34.36 13.46
CA VAL A 497 1.53 35.45 14.34
C VAL A 497 2.51 35.67 15.50
N TYR A 498 2.98 34.60 16.13
CA TYR A 498 3.95 34.67 17.22
C TYR A 498 5.27 35.33 16.78
N ILE A 499 5.82 34.95 15.62
CA ILE A 499 7.03 35.58 15.06
C ILE A 499 6.78 37.06 14.78
N ILE A 500 5.65 37.42 14.15
CA ILE A 500 5.32 38.81 13.84
C ILE A 500 5.25 39.64 15.13
N LEU A 501 4.54 39.15 16.16
CA LEU A 501 4.46 39.82 17.46
C LEU A 501 5.84 39.97 18.12
N HIS A 502 6.67 38.92 18.07
CA HIS A 502 8.04 38.97 18.60
C HIS A 502 8.90 40.02 17.89
N VAL A 503 8.84 40.07 16.55
CA VAL A 503 9.59 41.04 15.74
C VAL A 503 9.11 42.47 16.02
N LEU A 504 7.79 42.69 16.06
CA LEU A 504 7.21 43.99 16.39
C LEU A 504 7.64 44.44 17.79
N GLN A 505 7.58 43.58 18.81
CA GLN A 505 8.00 43.92 20.17
C GLN A 505 9.51 44.17 20.31
N SER A 506 10.33 43.42 19.58
CA SER A 506 11.79 43.42 19.78
C SER A 506 12.52 44.44 18.92
N TYR A 507 11.98 44.82 17.75
CA TYR A 507 12.68 45.65 16.77
C TYR A 507 11.90 46.87 16.26
N THR A 508 10.66 47.09 16.71
CA THR A 508 9.91 48.32 16.40
C THR A 508 9.64 49.12 17.67
N SER A 509 9.39 50.42 17.55
CA SER A 509 9.06 51.33 18.67
C SER A 509 7.60 51.24 19.14
N LEU A 510 6.86 50.22 18.69
CA LEU A 510 5.50 49.90 19.12
C LEU A 510 5.29 49.38 20.57
N PRO A 511 6.28 49.24 21.48
CA PRO A 511 5.99 48.86 22.87
C PRO A 511 5.25 49.93 23.69
N GLY A 512 5.22 51.20 23.24
CA GLY A 512 4.73 52.31 24.05
C GLY A 512 3.21 52.56 24.02
N ALA A 513 2.48 52.21 22.98
CA ALA A 513 1.10 52.70 22.83
C ALA A 513 0.00 51.71 23.26
N ILE A 514 0.28 50.40 23.24
CA ILE A 514 -0.75 49.37 23.46
C ILE A 514 -0.83 48.97 24.95
N PHE A 515 0.29 48.98 25.69
CA PHE A 515 0.30 48.63 27.13
C PHE A 515 0.13 49.83 28.08
N ILE A 516 0.40 51.07 27.64
CA ILE A 516 0.20 52.27 28.50
C ILE A 516 -1.29 52.53 28.77
N LYS A 517 -2.19 52.10 27.88
CA LYS A 517 -3.63 52.31 28.06
C LYS A 517 -4.23 51.43 29.17
N GLU A 518 -3.62 50.28 29.48
CA GLU A 518 -4.07 49.39 30.57
C GLU A 518 -3.57 49.86 31.95
N GLN A 519 -2.35 50.39 32.04
CA GLN A 519 -1.84 50.98 33.28
C GLN A 519 -2.49 52.32 33.64
N ALA A 520 -2.96 53.09 32.67
CA ALA A 520 -3.65 54.36 32.92
C ALA A 520 -5.09 54.19 33.47
N VAL A 521 -5.72 53.03 33.27
CA VAL A 521 -7.07 52.76 33.81
C VAL A 521 -7.01 52.19 35.24
N HIS A 522 -5.91 51.53 35.62
CA HIS A 522 -5.77 50.89 36.95
C HIS A 522 -5.15 51.77 38.04
N LEU A 523 -4.65 52.97 37.74
CA LEU A 523 -4.13 53.91 38.74
C LEU A 523 -5.20 54.83 39.37
N GLY A 524 -6.46 54.38 39.37
CA GLY A 524 -7.62 55.14 39.84
C GLY A 524 -8.48 54.43 40.89
N SER A 525 -7.97 53.45 41.65
CA SER A 525 -8.66 53.02 42.88
C SER A 525 -7.73 52.23 43.78
N SER A 526 -7.63 52.66 45.04
CA SER A 526 -6.75 52.13 46.07
C SER A 526 -7.20 50.77 46.64
N THR A 527 -6.25 50.17 47.38
CA THR A 527 -6.37 49.11 48.40
C THR A 527 -6.23 47.65 47.96
N GLY A 528 -5.44 46.89 48.75
CA GLY A 528 -5.53 45.43 48.84
C GLY A 528 -4.19 44.67 48.86
N LYS A 529 -3.77 44.21 50.05
CA LYS A 529 -2.81 43.10 50.24
C LYS A 529 -3.40 41.81 49.64
N VAL A 530 -2.68 41.04 48.82
CA VAL A 530 -2.84 39.57 48.73
C VAL A 530 -1.54 38.87 48.26
N MET A 531 -1.26 37.73 48.90
CA MET A 531 -0.29 36.65 48.62
C MET A 531 -0.20 36.17 47.15
N PRO A 532 0.89 35.46 46.78
CA PRO A 532 1.01 34.88 45.45
C PRO A 532 0.18 33.60 45.37
N MET A 533 -0.81 33.58 44.48
CA MET A 533 -1.47 32.35 44.05
C MET A 533 -1.79 32.44 42.56
N GLN A 534 -1.52 31.33 41.88
CA GLN A 534 -2.04 30.87 40.58
C GLN A 534 -1.31 31.29 39.29
N ALA A 535 -0.71 30.28 38.67
CA ALA A 535 -0.50 30.13 37.23
C ALA A 535 -1.85 30.00 36.48
N PRO A 536 -1.89 30.36 35.18
CA PRO A 536 -2.47 29.48 34.16
C PRO A 536 -1.75 29.62 32.78
N LEU A 537 -1.86 28.76 31.76
CA LEU A 537 -2.60 27.54 31.48
C LEU A 537 -1.75 26.80 30.42
N PHE A 538 -1.17 25.64 30.73
CA PHE A 538 -0.60 24.75 29.71
C PHE A 538 -1.76 23.95 29.11
N PHE A 539 -1.97 24.04 27.79
CA PHE A 539 -2.76 23.05 27.06
C PHE A 539 -1.99 21.73 27.07
N THR A 540 -2.27 20.89 28.06
CA THR A 540 -1.78 19.51 28.09
C THR A 540 -2.70 18.69 27.20
N ILE A 541 -2.30 18.43 25.95
CA ILE A 541 -2.89 17.33 25.18
C ILE A 541 -2.32 16.05 25.80
N GLY A 542 -3.14 15.39 26.62
CA GLY A 542 -2.82 14.07 27.14
C GLY A 542 -2.78 13.07 25.99
N ILE A 543 -1.58 12.75 25.49
CA ILE A 543 -1.34 11.54 24.70
C ILE A 543 -1.30 10.37 25.69
N GLY A 544 -2.48 10.00 26.19
CA GLY A 544 -2.70 8.82 27.02
C GLY A 544 -2.88 7.59 26.14
N GLY A 545 -1.87 7.25 25.34
CA GLY A 545 -1.76 5.94 24.71
C GLY A 545 -0.67 5.16 25.43
N LYS A 546 -1.01 4.06 26.11
CA LYS A 546 -0.01 3.14 26.67
C LYS A 546 0.85 2.60 25.53
N VAL A 547 2.04 3.17 25.36
CA VAL A 547 3.12 2.49 24.62
C VAL A 547 3.61 1.37 25.51
N ASN A 548 3.26 0.13 25.16
CA ASN A 548 3.76 -1.06 25.82
C ASN A 548 5.21 -1.27 25.35
N VAL A 549 6.17 -0.61 25.99
CA VAL A 549 7.60 -0.81 25.73
C VAL A 549 8.04 -2.07 26.48
N ASN A 550 7.87 -3.23 25.85
CA ASN A 550 8.58 -4.45 26.19
C ASN A 550 9.33 -4.93 24.95
N LEU A 551 10.38 -4.21 24.59
CA LEU A 551 11.40 -4.64 23.63
C LEU A 551 12.75 -4.35 24.29
N PHE A 552 13.29 -5.36 24.95
CA PHE A 552 14.71 -5.68 25.14
C PHE A 552 14.80 -6.76 26.23
N ARG A 553 14.61 -8.02 25.83
CA ARG A 553 15.23 -9.14 26.54
C ARG A 553 16.52 -9.49 25.78
N PRO A 554 17.70 -9.43 26.41
CA PRO A 554 18.91 -9.93 25.79
C PRO A 554 18.84 -11.46 25.75
N VAL A 555 18.87 -12.03 24.55
CA VAL A 555 19.13 -13.46 24.37
C VAL A 555 20.64 -13.65 24.52
N SER A 556 21.04 -14.35 25.58
CA SER A 556 22.41 -14.80 25.77
C SER A 556 22.76 -15.82 24.70
N LEU A 557 23.75 -15.51 23.88
CA LEU A 557 24.47 -16.50 23.08
C LEU A 557 25.26 -17.40 24.03
N SER A 558 24.99 -18.70 23.98
CA SER A 558 25.87 -19.75 24.47
C SER A 558 25.75 -20.91 23.48
N CYS A 559 26.92 -21.31 22.97
CA CYS A 559 27.26 -22.37 22.01
C CYS A 559 26.18 -23.33 21.56
#